data_AF-A0A817CC80-F1
#
_entry.id   AF-A0A817CC80-F1
#
_cell.length_a   1.000
_cell.length_b   1.000
_cell.length_c   1.000
_cell.angle_alpha   90.00
_cell.angle_beta   90.00
_cell.angle_gamma   90.00
#
_symmetry.space_group_name_H-M   'P 1'
#
loop_
_entity.id
_entity.type
_entity.pdbx_description
1 polymer ?
#
loop_
_entity_poly.entity_id
_entity_poly.type
_entity_poly.pdbx_seq_one_letter_code
_entity_poly.pdbx_strand_id
1 'polypeptide(L)'
;MGPYIELAKQMAILVAESSTGDAASFYPSTYILSPFNDPTTDPLTVTNDSSVRINAISALTASGGGDAPKLYYHGVNAAMSICERDSSIYTFTDASAKDEYLRNQVFSRVLKLSIRVYSFYAGASLVGR
;
A
#
# COMPACT_ATOMS: atom_id res chain seq x y z
N MET A 1 -0.65 10.86 7.06
CA MET A 1 -1.45 10.95 5.82
C MET A 1 -2.54 12.02 5.86
N GLY A 2 -2.64 12.85 6.91
CA GLY A 2 -3.77 13.79 7.11
C GLY A 2 -4.13 14.63 5.88
N PRO A 3 -3.24 15.50 5.37
CA PRO A 3 -3.55 16.34 4.20
C PRO A 3 -3.54 15.57 2.87
N TYR A 4 -2.99 14.36 2.84
CA TYR A 4 -2.77 13.60 1.62
C TYR A 4 -3.74 12.42 1.45
N ILE A 5 -4.61 12.13 2.42
CA ILE A 5 -5.44 10.92 2.43
C ILE A 5 -6.39 10.86 1.25
N GLU A 6 -7.04 11.97 0.91
CA GLU A 6 -7.96 12.02 -0.23
C GLU A 6 -7.22 11.83 -1.56
N LEU A 7 -6.01 12.39 -1.71
CA LEU A 7 -5.18 12.15 -2.88
C LEU A 7 -4.73 10.69 -2.97
N ALA A 8 -4.31 10.08 -1.87
CA ALA A 8 -3.92 8.68 -1.84
C ALA A 8 -5.08 7.75 -2.20
N LYS A 9 -6.30 8.03 -1.70
CA LYS A 9 -7.51 7.30 -2.09
C LYS A 9 -7.77 7.41 -3.59
N GLN A 10 -7.74 8.61 -4.15
CA GLN A 10 -7.96 8.83 -5.58
C GLN A 10 -6.95 8.04 -6.43
N MET A 11 -5.66 8.11 -6.09
CA MET A 11 -4.63 7.37 -6.81
C MET A 11 -4.79 5.85 -6.68
N ALA A 12 -5.12 5.35 -5.48
CA ALA A 12 -5.36 3.93 -5.25
C ALA A 12 -6.59 3.42 -6.01
N ILE A 13 -7.67 4.22 -6.08
CA ILE A 13 -8.86 3.93 -6.88
C ILE A 13 -8.52 3.91 -8.37
N LEU A 14 -7.75 4.87 -8.88
CA LEU A 14 -7.33 4.89 -10.28
C LEU A 14 -6.50 3.65 -10.65
N VAL A 15 -5.56 3.25 -9.79
CA VAL A 15 -4.81 2.00 -9.97
C VAL A 15 -5.75 0.80 -9.99
N ALA A 16 -6.69 0.75 -9.05
CA ALA A 16 -7.67 -0.31 -8.97
C ALA A 16 -8.48 -0.37 -10.30
N GLU A 17 -9.06 0.74 -10.75
CA GLU A 17 -9.84 0.80 -11.99
C GLU A 17 -9.00 0.42 -13.22
N SER A 18 -7.72 0.79 -13.28
CA SER A 18 -6.81 0.44 -14.39
C SER A 18 -6.54 -1.06 -14.54
N SER A 19 -6.82 -1.83 -13.49
CA SER A 19 -6.66 -3.30 -13.46
C SER A 19 -7.97 -4.05 -13.74
N THR A 20 -8.99 -3.34 -14.25
CA THR A 20 -10.29 -3.91 -14.61
C THR A 20 -10.73 -3.58 -16.04
N GLY A 21 -11.50 -4.48 -16.65
CA GLY A 21 -12.04 -4.33 -18.00
C GLY A 21 -11.04 -4.62 -19.12
N ASP A 22 -11.52 -4.80 -20.35
CA ASP A 22 -10.80 -5.36 -21.50
C ASP A 22 -9.46 -4.69 -21.86
N ALA A 23 -9.25 -3.45 -21.43
CA ALA A 23 -8.02 -2.69 -21.67
C ALA A 23 -6.93 -2.91 -20.60
N ALA A 24 -7.22 -3.64 -19.52
CA ALA A 24 -6.26 -3.90 -18.45
C ALA A 24 -5.16 -4.86 -18.94
N SER A 25 -3.90 -4.46 -18.77
CA SER A 25 -2.74 -5.31 -19.05
C SER A 25 -2.50 -6.37 -17.96
N PHE A 26 -3.22 -6.28 -16.84
CA PHE A 26 -3.13 -7.18 -15.70
C PHE A 26 -4.47 -7.30 -14.99
N TYR A 27 -4.94 -8.53 -14.79
CA TYR A 27 -6.15 -8.86 -14.06
C TYR A 27 -5.79 -9.64 -12.79
N PRO A 28 -5.72 -8.97 -11.62
CA PRO A 28 -5.47 -9.66 -10.38
C PRO A 28 -6.65 -10.56 -10.00
N SER A 29 -6.34 -11.78 -9.57
CA SER A 29 -7.29 -12.75 -9.00
C SER A 29 -7.81 -12.30 -7.63
N THR A 30 -7.04 -11.48 -6.91
CA THR A 30 -7.31 -11.03 -5.54
C THR A 30 -6.71 -9.64 -5.31
N TYR A 31 -7.43 -8.82 -4.56
CA TYR A 31 -7.04 -7.52 -4.05
C TYR A 31 -6.79 -7.60 -2.55
N ILE A 32 -5.71 -6.97 -2.10
CA ILE A 32 -5.32 -6.89 -0.70
C ILE A 32 -5.15 -5.41 -0.35
N LEU A 33 -5.90 -4.93 0.65
CA LEU A 33 -5.69 -3.64 1.27
C LEU A 33 -5.10 -3.86 2.66
N SER A 34 -3.94 -3.25 2.91
CA SER A 34 -3.22 -3.31 4.18
C SER A 34 -3.02 -1.90 4.75
N PRO A 35 -4.02 -1.35 5.48
CA PRO A 35 -3.86 -0.07 6.14
C PRO A 35 -2.92 -0.20 7.36
N PHE A 36 -2.14 0.84 7.62
CA PHE A 36 -1.26 0.89 8.78
C PHE A 36 -1.35 2.26 9.44
N ASN A 37 -1.55 2.27 10.76
CA ASN A 37 -1.53 3.49 11.56
C ASN A 37 -1.06 3.16 12.98
N ASP A 38 0.08 3.72 13.37
CA ASP A 38 0.71 3.46 14.67
C ASP A 38 -0.26 3.56 15.86
N PRO A 39 -0.08 2.72 16.89
CA PRO A 39 0.99 1.73 17.06
C PRO A 39 0.71 0.36 16.39
N THR A 40 -0.41 0.22 15.67
CA THR A 40 -0.86 -1.06 15.13
C THR A 40 -1.02 -1.02 13.60
N THR A 41 -1.39 -2.16 13.02
CA THR A 41 -1.90 -2.23 11.65
C THR A 41 -3.39 -2.52 11.72
N ASP A 42 -4.16 -1.95 10.79
CA ASP A 42 -5.57 -2.28 10.69
C ASP A 42 -5.76 -3.67 10.05
N PRO A 43 -6.93 -4.31 10.22
CA PRO A 43 -7.22 -5.58 9.58
C PRO A 43 -7.03 -5.52 8.06
N LEU A 44 -6.46 -6.59 7.50
CA LEU A 44 -6.34 -6.75 6.06
C LEU A 44 -7.72 -6.96 5.44
N THR A 45 -8.01 -6.22 4.37
CA THR A 45 -9.13 -6.56 3.49
C THR A 45 -8.59 -7.37 2.33
N VAL A 46 -9.12 -8.59 2.15
CA VAL A 46 -8.78 -9.49 1.04
C VAL A 46 -10.06 -9.80 0.28
N THR A 47 -10.10 -9.49 -1.01
CA THR A 47 -11.33 -9.64 -1.81
C THR A 47 -11.00 -9.82 -3.29
N ASN A 48 -11.85 -10.52 -4.04
CA ASN A 48 -11.84 -10.50 -5.50
C ASN A 48 -12.95 -9.60 -6.09
N ASP A 49 -13.78 -9.00 -5.23
CA ASP A 49 -14.89 -8.14 -5.61
C ASP A 49 -14.40 -6.69 -5.82
N SER A 50 -14.67 -6.16 -7.03
CA SER A 50 -14.27 -4.82 -7.42
C SER A 50 -14.96 -3.72 -6.60
N SER A 51 -16.22 -3.90 -6.21
CA SER A 51 -16.92 -2.93 -5.36
C SER A 51 -16.37 -2.95 -3.94
N VAL A 52 -16.06 -4.13 -3.39
CA VAL A 52 -15.49 -4.25 -2.03
C VAL A 52 -14.14 -3.55 -1.94
N ARG A 53 -13.24 -3.70 -2.92
CA ARG A 53 -11.93 -3.02 -2.86
C ARG A 53 -12.07 -1.50 -2.91
N ILE A 54 -12.93 -0.96 -3.76
CA ILE A 54 -13.13 0.49 -3.92
C ILE A 54 -13.77 1.08 -2.67
N ASN A 55 -14.76 0.39 -2.11
CA ASN A 55 -15.40 0.79 -0.86
C ASN A 55 -14.41 0.77 0.32
N ALA A 56 -13.57 -0.25 0.41
CA ALA A 56 -12.55 -0.34 1.45
C ALA A 56 -11.53 0.80 1.37
N ILE A 57 -11.06 1.16 0.17
CA ILE A 57 -10.19 2.31 -0.04
C ILE A 57 -10.89 3.62 0.34
N SER A 58 -12.13 3.81 -0.11
CA SER A 58 -12.92 5.03 0.13
C SER A 58 -13.20 5.26 1.62
N ALA A 59 -13.36 4.17 2.38
CA ALA A 59 -13.61 4.18 3.82
C ALA A 59 -12.37 4.51 4.66
N LEU A 60 -11.16 4.54 4.08
CA LEU A 60 -9.95 4.90 4.82
C LEU A 60 -10.10 6.30 5.43
N THR A 61 -9.62 6.48 6.64
CA THR A 61 -9.54 7.80 7.26
C THR A 61 -8.13 8.03 7.77
N ALA A 62 -7.66 9.26 7.67
CA ALA A 62 -6.42 9.65 8.34
C ALA A 62 -6.78 10.21 9.71
N SER A 63 -6.21 9.61 10.74
CA SER A 63 -6.31 10.08 12.11
C SER A 63 -4.92 10.10 12.76
N GLY A 64 -4.70 11.06 13.65
CA GLY A 64 -3.38 11.34 14.22
C GLY A 64 -2.45 12.11 13.28
N GLY A 65 -1.22 12.36 13.72
CA GLY A 65 -0.25 13.13 12.91
C GLY A 65 0.95 13.73 13.64
N GLY A 66 1.11 13.48 14.95
CA GLY A 66 2.26 13.98 15.71
C GLY A 66 3.50 13.08 15.65
N ASP A 67 3.30 11.76 15.55
CA ASP A 67 4.38 10.78 15.62
C ASP A 67 4.77 10.31 14.21
N ALA A 68 5.82 10.92 13.67
CA ALA A 68 6.71 10.24 12.75
C ALA A 68 7.76 9.47 13.59
N PRO A 69 8.18 8.25 13.19
CA PRO A 69 7.97 7.59 11.89
C PRO A 69 6.97 6.40 11.92
N LYS A 70 6.56 5.88 10.74
CA LYS A 70 5.43 4.92 10.57
C LYS A 70 5.85 3.44 10.38
N LEU A 71 4.94 2.47 10.61
CA LEU A 71 5.11 1.01 10.39
C LEU A 71 4.98 0.58 8.91
N TYR A 72 5.74 1.21 8.02
CA TYR A 72 5.66 0.97 6.58
C TYR A 72 5.97 -0.49 6.20
N TYR A 73 7.11 -1.03 6.64
CA TYR A 73 7.52 -2.38 6.22
C TYR A 73 6.68 -3.49 6.83
N HIS A 74 6.08 -3.27 8.01
CA HIS A 74 5.05 -4.17 8.54
C HIS A 74 3.83 -4.24 7.63
N GLY A 75 3.31 -3.10 7.17
CA GLY A 75 2.18 -3.06 6.23
C GLY A 75 2.50 -3.80 4.92
N VAL A 76 3.69 -3.57 4.35
CA VAL A 76 4.11 -4.30 3.14
C VAL A 76 4.26 -5.80 3.40
N ASN A 77 4.85 -6.20 4.53
CA ASN A 77 4.98 -7.61 4.90
C ASN A 77 3.63 -8.31 5.11
N ALA A 78 2.65 -7.59 5.67
CA ALA A 78 1.29 -8.10 5.88
C ALA A 78 0.55 -8.30 4.54
N ALA A 79 0.74 -7.42 3.56
CA ALA A 79 0.25 -7.69 2.20
C ALA A 79 0.97 -8.89 1.58
N MET A 80 2.31 -8.93 1.64
CA MET A 80 3.13 -9.99 1.04
C MET A 80 2.96 -11.38 1.66
N SER A 81 2.36 -11.53 2.84
CA SER A 81 2.02 -12.85 3.38
C SER A 81 0.84 -13.49 2.66
N ILE A 82 0.07 -12.71 1.91
CA ILE A 82 -1.11 -13.14 1.15
C ILE A 82 -0.88 -13.03 -0.36
N CYS A 83 -0.05 -12.09 -0.81
CA CYS A 83 0.22 -11.89 -2.24
C CYS A 83 0.78 -13.15 -2.93
N GLU A 84 0.31 -13.40 -4.15
CA GLU A 84 0.84 -14.43 -5.04
C GLU A 84 2.11 -13.94 -5.77
N ARG A 85 2.83 -14.86 -6.42
CA ARG A 85 3.96 -14.52 -7.28
C ARG A 85 3.53 -13.55 -8.40
N ASP A 86 4.44 -12.69 -8.85
CA ASP A 86 4.23 -11.72 -9.94
C ASP A 86 3.18 -10.62 -9.64
N SER A 87 2.72 -10.53 -8.39
CA SER A 87 1.84 -9.47 -7.92
C SER A 87 2.48 -8.08 -8.01
N SER A 88 1.63 -7.06 -8.10
CA SER A 88 2.02 -5.66 -7.95
C SER A 88 1.53 -5.12 -6.61
N ILE A 89 2.41 -4.47 -5.85
CA ILE A 89 2.08 -3.77 -4.59
C ILE A 89 2.23 -2.27 -4.82
N TYR A 90 1.21 -1.52 -4.42
CA TYR A 90 1.20 -0.06 -4.48
C TYR A 90 1.17 0.48 -3.06
N THR A 91 2.15 1.30 -2.70
CA THR A 91 2.27 1.85 -1.34
C THR A 91 2.09 3.35 -1.34
N PHE A 92 1.36 3.87 -0.35
CA PHE A 92 1.08 5.30 -0.21
C PHE A 92 1.45 5.72 1.21
N THR A 93 2.36 6.69 1.35
CA THR A 93 2.80 7.18 2.66
C THR A 93 3.26 8.64 2.58
N ASP A 94 3.14 9.38 3.69
CA ASP A 94 3.64 10.75 3.84
C ASP A 94 4.75 10.88 4.89
N ALA A 95 5.26 9.75 5.36
CA ALA A 95 6.24 9.69 6.42
C ALA A 95 7.27 8.59 6.17
N SER A 96 8.48 8.83 6.67
CA SER A 96 9.54 7.83 6.72
C SER A 96 9.13 6.62 7.57
N ALA A 97 9.71 5.46 7.25
CA ALA A 97 9.52 4.22 7.99
C ALA A 97 10.34 4.21 9.29
N LYS A 98 9.76 3.75 10.41
CA LYS A 98 10.52 3.51 11.66
C LYS A 98 11.08 2.10 11.74
N ASP A 99 10.55 1.21 10.91
CA ASP A 99 10.85 -0.21 10.86
C ASP A 99 11.82 -0.57 9.73
N GLU A 100 12.77 0.34 9.43
CA GLU A 100 13.80 0.18 8.39
C GLU A 100 14.66 -1.08 8.55
N TYR A 101 14.75 -1.62 9.77
CA TYR A 101 15.43 -2.90 10.02
C TYR A 101 14.77 -4.08 9.26
N LEU A 102 13.51 -3.95 8.81
CA LEU A 102 12.81 -4.94 7.99
C LEU A 102 13.04 -4.77 6.48
N ARG A 103 13.67 -3.68 6.03
CA ARG A 103 13.86 -3.36 4.61
C ARG A 103 14.46 -4.52 3.83
N ASN A 104 15.55 -5.11 4.36
CA ASN A 104 16.26 -6.19 3.68
C ASN A 104 15.43 -7.47 3.58
N GLN A 105 14.62 -7.76 4.62
CA GLN A 105 13.69 -8.89 4.60
C GLN A 105 12.61 -8.69 3.53
N VAL A 106 12.03 -7.48 3.47
CA VAL A 106 11.03 -7.14 2.46
C VAL A 106 11.62 -7.25 1.06
N PHE A 107 12.80 -6.68 0.84
CA PHE A 107 13.49 -6.74 -0.45
C PHE A 107 13.78 -8.17 -0.90
N SER A 108 14.26 -9.04 0.02
CA SER A 108 14.49 -10.46 -0.28
C SER A 108 13.21 -11.17 -0.72
N ARG A 109 12.07 -10.88 -0.08
CA ARG A 109 10.77 -11.45 -0.46
C ARG A 109 10.29 -10.94 -1.81
N VAL A 110 10.46 -9.65 -2.08
CA VAL A 110 10.12 -9.02 -3.37
C VAL A 110 10.83 -9.75 -4.52
N LEU A 111 12.15 -9.98 -4.39
CA LEU A 111 12.92 -10.72 -5.39
C LEU A 111 12.45 -12.18 -5.52
N LYS A 112 12.26 -12.87 -4.39
CA LYS A 112 11.84 -14.29 -4.39
C LYS A 112 10.49 -14.52 -5.06
N LEU A 113 9.57 -13.57 -4.90
CA LEU A 113 8.19 -13.64 -5.38
C LEU A 113 7.96 -12.87 -6.69
N SER A 114 9.01 -12.30 -7.29
CA SER A 114 8.91 -11.47 -8.49
C SER A 114 7.88 -10.32 -8.35
N ILE A 115 7.73 -9.79 -7.13
CA ILE A 115 6.77 -8.72 -6.86
C ILE A 115 7.29 -7.40 -7.43
N ARG A 116 6.41 -6.59 -8.01
CA ARG A 116 6.72 -5.21 -8.38
C ARG A 116 6.15 -4.27 -7.30
N VAL A 117 6.98 -3.37 -6.78
CA VAL A 117 6.55 -2.40 -5.76
C VAL A 117 6.59 -1.00 -6.36
N TYR A 118 5.45 -0.31 -6.32
CA TYR A 118 5.29 1.08 -6.75
C TYR A 118 5.01 1.95 -5.52
N SER A 119 5.97 2.80 -5.16
CA SER A 119 5.87 3.62 -3.95
C SER A 119 5.51 5.07 -4.28
N PHE A 120 4.46 5.56 -3.65
CA PHE A 120 4.00 6.95 -3.73
C PHE A 120 4.23 7.63 -2.39
N TYR A 121 5.17 8.58 -2.38
CA TYR A 121 5.51 9.36 -1.20
C TYR A 121 4.92 10.76 -1.32
N ALA A 122 4.08 11.16 -0.37
CA ALA A 122 3.49 12.49 -0.32
C ALA A 122 4.14 13.31 0.80
N GLY A 123 5.06 14.21 0.47
CA GLY A 123 5.69 15.07 1.46
C GLY A 123 6.59 16.12 0.82
N ALA A 124 6.99 17.13 1.60
CA ALA A 124 8.04 18.05 1.17
C ALA A 124 9.32 17.23 0.91
N SER A 125 9.85 17.34 -0.31
CA SER A 125 11.06 16.68 -0.78
C SER A 125 12.11 16.57 0.32
N LEU A 126 12.47 15.35 0.72
CA LEU A 126 13.84 15.13 1.16
C LEU A 126 14.68 15.24 -0.11
N VAL A 127 15.17 16.46 -0.35
CA VAL A 127 16.39 16.65 -1.14
C VAL A 127 17.49 15.89 -0.39
N GLY A 128 17.64 14.62 -0.71
CA GLY A 128 18.74 13.76 -0.30
C GLY A 128 19.65 13.59 -1.49
N ARG A 129 20.81 14.24 -1.40
CA ARG A 129 21.97 14.09 -2.30
C ARG A 129 22.41 12.64 -2.45
#